data_AF-A0A7J8J843-F1
#
_entry.id   AF-A0A7J8J843-F1
#
_cell.length_a   1.000
_cell.length_b   1.000
_cell.length_c   1.000
_cell.angle_alpha   90.00
_cell.angle_beta   90.00
_cell.angle_gamma   90.00
#
_symmetry.space_group_name_H-M   'P 1'
#
loop_
_entity.id
_entity.type
_entity.pdbx_description
1 polymer ?
#
loop_
_entity_poly.entity_id
_entity_poly.type
_entity_poly.pdbx_seq_one_letter_code
_entity_poly.pdbx_strand_id
1 'polypeptide(L)'
;MPKKGEDYVINDLTTFSISTSPEEDSTWEFLRLILDLSMKVLKQDGKYFTQGNCVNLTEALSLYEEQLGHLYCPVEFSKEIVCVPSYLELWVFYTVWKKTKP
;
A
#
# COMPACT_ATOMS: atom_id res chain seq x y z
N MET A 1 -21.80 17.95 -6.87
CA MET A 1 -21.13 17.05 -7.82
C MET A 1 -20.61 15.86 -7.03
N PRO A 2 -20.86 14.60 -7.42
CA PRO A 2 -20.24 13.46 -6.75
C PRO A 2 -18.71 13.60 -6.87
N LYS A 3 -17.99 13.42 -5.76
CA LYS A 3 -16.51 13.42 -5.79
C LYS A 3 -16.07 12.32 -6.75
N LYS A 4 -15.34 12.70 -7.80
CA LYS A 4 -14.72 11.76 -8.74
C LYS A 4 -13.58 11.09 -7.97
N GLY A 5 -13.75 9.81 -7.62
CA GLY A 5 -12.63 8.99 -7.17
C GLY A 5 -11.82 8.50 -8.36
N GLU A 6 -10.66 7.91 -8.09
CA GLU A 6 -9.77 7.38 -9.12
C GLU A 6 -9.96 5.88 -9.32
N ASP A 7 -9.94 5.47 -10.60
CA ASP A 7 -10.04 4.05 -10.99
C ASP A 7 -8.82 3.26 -10.52
N TYR A 8 -7.65 3.90 -10.55
CA TYR A 8 -6.39 3.33 -10.15
C TYR A 8 -5.57 4.33 -9.35
N VAL A 9 -4.90 3.84 -8.31
CA VAL A 9 -3.88 4.58 -7.58
C VAL A 9 -2.61 3.73 -7.61
N ILE A 10 -1.50 4.30 -8.08
CA ILE A 10 -0.19 3.62 -8.10
C ILE A 10 0.71 4.36 -7.14
N ASN A 11 1.13 3.70 -6.08
CA ASN A 11 2.15 4.21 -5.16
C ASN A 11 3.52 3.71 -5.60
N ASP A 12 4.31 4.64 -6.11
CA ASP A 12 5.71 4.44 -6.50
C ASP A 12 6.65 5.30 -5.64
N LEU A 13 6.29 5.48 -4.36
CA LEU A 13 7.16 6.13 -3.40
C LEU A 13 8.35 5.24 -3.06
N THR A 14 9.41 5.87 -2.59
CA THR A 14 10.58 5.19 -2.04
C THR A 14 10.19 4.33 -0.83
N THR A 15 10.88 3.19 -0.65
CA THR A 15 10.64 2.21 0.43
C THR A 15 10.56 2.84 1.82
N PHE A 16 11.34 3.91 2.02
CA PHE A 16 11.16 4.84 3.13
C PHE A 16 10.51 6.11 2.59
N SER A 17 9.28 6.37 2.97
CA SER A 17 8.59 7.60 2.59
C SER A 17 9.20 8.77 3.36
N ILE A 18 9.61 9.83 2.67
CA ILE A 18 10.30 10.98 3.27
C ILE A 18 9.25 11.89 3.93
N SER A 19 9.44 12.20 5.22
CA SER A 19 8.68 13.22 5.94
C SER A 19 9.54 14.46 6.19
N THR A 20 8.97 15.66 6.04
CA THR A 20 9.60 16.93 6.42
C THR A 20 9.12 17.43 7.78
N SER A 21 8.33 16.62 8.50
CA SER A 21 7.84 16.95 9.84
C SER A 21 8.97 16.82 10.88
N PRO A 22 9.06 17.71 11.87
CA PRO A 22 9.99 17.57 12.99
C PRO A 22 9.60 16.44 13.96
N GLU A 23 8.37 15.90 13.86
CA GLU A 23 7.89 14.78 14.67
C GLU A 23 8.24 13.45 13.99
N GLU A 24 8.96 12.56 14.70
CA GLU A 24 9.21 11.19 14.24
C GLU A 24 7.94 10.35 14.41
N ASP A 25 7.03 10.43 13.45
CA ASP A 25 5.99 9.40 13.33
C ASP A 25 6.67 8.04 13.07
N SER A 26 6.22 6.99 13.76
CA SER A 26 6.65 5.62 13.48
C SER A 26 6.50 5.34 11.98
N THR A 27 7.51 4.73 11.35
CA THR A 27 7.52 4.42 9.90
C THR A 27 6.24 3.73 9.44
N TRP A 28 5.66 2.87 10.29
CA TRP A 28 4.41 2.16 10.02
C TRP A 28 3.17 3.05 10.07
N GLU A 29 3.13 4.03 10.98
CA GLU A 29 2.05 5.01 11.05
C GLU A 29 2.01 5.92 9.83
N PHE A 30 3.19 6.32 9.34
CA PHE A 30 3.28 7.11 8.11
C PHE A 30 2.87 6.30 6.87
N LEU A 31 3.29 5.04 6.79
CA LEU A 31 2.84 4.13 5.73
C LEU A 31 1.32 3.93 5.78
N ARG A 32 0.76 3.74 6.97
CA ARG A 32 -0.69 3.63 7.18
C ARG A 32 -1.41 4.90 6.73
N LEU A 33 -0.90 6.08 7.06
CA LEU A 33 -1.46 7.36 6.61
C LEU A 33 -1.53 7.44 5.08
N ILE A 34 -0.47 7.05 4.37
CA ILE A 34 -0.43 7.05 2.90
C ILE A 34 -1.47 6.08 2.33
N LEU A 35 -1.56 4.86 2.87
CA LEU A 35 -2.56 3.87 2.47
C LEU A 35 -3.99 4.40 2.69
N ASP A 36 -4.22 5.03 3.83
CA ASP A 36 -5.54 5.53 4.23
C ASP A 36 -6.01 6.68 3.33
N LEU A 37 -5.10 7.60 2.98
CA LEU A 37 -5.35 8.67 2.01
C LEU A 37 -5.57 8.11 0.60
N SER A 38 -4.78 7.12 0.20
CA SER A 38 -4.93 6.44 -1.10
C SER A 38 -6.30 5.77 -1.23
N MET A 39 -6.75 5.08 -0.18
CA MET A 39 -8.08 4.47 -0.16
C MET A 39 -9.19 5.53 -0.18
N LYS A 40 -9.02 6.71 0.41
CA LYS A 40 -10.04 7.78 0.38
C LYS A 40 -10.31 8.31 -1.03
N VAL A 41 -9.29 8.33 -1.89
CA VAL A 41 -9.42 8.78 -3.29
C VAL A 41 -9.75 7.64 -4.26
N LEU A 42 -9.46 6.39 -3.91
CA LEU A 42 -9.79 5.23 -4.73
C LEU A 42 -11.31 5.03 -4.86
N LYS A 43 -11.81 4.70 -6.05
CA LYS A 43 -13.22 4.27 -6.23
C LYS A 43 -13.50 2.96 -5.49
N GLN A 44 -14.79 2.64 -5.33
CA GLN A 44 -15.21 1.39 -4.68
C GLN A 44 -14.78 0.14 -5.47
N ASP A 45 -14.73 0.24 -6.79
CA ASP A 45 -14.32 -0.80 -7.75
C ASP A 45 -12.90 -0.58 -8.29
N GLY A 46 -12.18 0.41 -7.78
CA GLY A 46 -10.81 0.72 -8.17
C GLY A 46 -9.77 -0.21 -7.57
N LYS A 47 -8.54 -0.14 -8.09
CA LYS A 47 -7.38 -0.89 -7.58
C LYS A 47 -6.21 0.01 -7.23
N TYR A 48 -5.58 -0.30 -6.10
CA TYR A 48 -4.33 0.29 -5.66
C TYR A 48 -3.17 -0.66 -5.92
N PHE A 49 -2.08 -0.16 -6.49
CA PHE A 49 -0.87 -0.92 -6.78
C PHE A 49 0.33 -0.31 -6.06
N THR A 50 1.19 -1.15 -5.49
CA THR A 50 2.44 -0.71 -4.86
C THR A 50 3.49 -1.81 -4.91
N GLN A 51 4.76 -1.41 -4.93
CA GLN A 51 5.82 -2.30 -4.50
C GLN A 51 5.72 -2.55 -2.99
N GLY A 52 6.00 -3.78 -2.58
CA GLY A 52 6.13 -4.18 -1.19
C GLY A 52 7.59 -4.14 -0.76
N ASN A 53 8.21 -5.32 -0.66
CA ASN A 53 9.62 -5.45 -0.27
C ASN A 53 10.23 -6.73 -0.87
N CYS A 54 11.50 -7.00 -0.59
CA CYS A 54 12.15 -8.28 -0.87
C CYS A 54 11.35 -9.45 -0.24
N VAL A 55 11.17 -10.54 -1.00
CA VAL A 55 10.42 -11.73 -0.57
C VAL A 55 10.98 -12.37 0.71
N ASN A 56 12.27 -12.17 0.99
CA ASN A 56 12.94 -12.73 2.16
C ASN A 56 12.68 -11.93 3.45
N LEU A 57 12.16 -10.70 3.37
CA LEU A 57 11.88 -9.85 4.53
C LEU A 57 10.46 -10.11 5.08
N THR A 58 10.22 -11.35 5.51
CA THR A 58 8.88 -11.82 5.89
C THR A 58 8.25 -11.05 7.04
N GLU A 59 9.04 -10.60 8.01
CA GLU A 59 8.55 -9.79 9.14
C GLU A 59 8.08 -8.41 8.69
N ALA A 60 8.87 -7.73 7.84
CA ALA A 60 8.49 -6.44 7.29
C ALA A 60 7.25 -6.54 6.40
N LEU A 61 7.13 -7.60 5.59
CA LEU A 61 5.93 -7.88 4.81
C LEU A 61 4.71 -8.14 5.69
N SER A 62 4.88 -8.86 6.80
CA SER A 62 3.80 -9.11 7.77
C SER A 62 3.32 -7.83 8.44
N LEU A 63 4.25 -6.95 8.85
CA LEU A 63 3.91 -5.66 9.47
C LEU A 63 3.22 -4.72 8.47
N TYR A 64 3.62 -4.75 7.20
CA TYR A 64 2.92 -4.05 6.12
C TYR A 64 1.48 -4.55 5.96
N GLU A 65 1.29 -5.87 5.91
CA GLU A 65 -0.02 -6.51 5.79
C GLU A 65 -0.93 -6.21 7.00
N GLU A 66 -0.35 -6.06 8.20
CA GLU A 66 -1.07 -5.61 9.39
C GLU A 66 -1.64 -4.19 9.22
N GLN A 67 -0.87 -3.27 8.62
CA GLN A 67 -1.36 -1.90 8.39
C GLN A 67 -2.56 -1.84 7.44
N LEU A 68 -2.69 -2.79 6.49
CA LEU A 68 -3.87 -2.91 5.63
C LEU A 68 -5.15 -3.23 6.43
N GLY A 69 -5.01 -3.89 7.59
CA GLY A 69 -6.12 -4.16 8.51
C GLY A 69 -6.57 -2.95 9.34
N HIS A 70 -5.77 -1.88 9.37
CA HIS A 70 -5.99 -0.69 10.21
C HIS A 70 -6.47 0.54 9.42
N LEU A 71 -6.93 0.33 8.18
CA LEU A 71 -7.45 1.40 7.32
C LEU A 71 -8.89 1.77 7.67
N TYR A 72 -9.32 2.96 7.26
CA TYR A 72 -10.67 3.49 7.53
C TYR A 72 -11.80 2.65 6.91
N CYS A 73 -11.48 1.84 5.88
CA CYS A 73 -12.40 0.92 5.26
C CYS A 73 -11.76 -0.47 5.12
N PRO A 74 -12.55 -1.56 5.20
CA PRO A 74 -12.04 -2.89 4.97
C PRO A 74 -11.54 -3.04 3.53
N VAL A 75 -10.37 -3.65 3.39
CA VAL A 75 -9.74 -3.95 2.10
C VAL A 75 -9.44 -5.44 1.98
N GLU A 76 -9.22 -5.86 0.75
CA GLU A 76 -8.65 -7.15 0.39
C GLU A 76 -7.44 -6.90 -0.49
N PHE A 77 -6.52 -7.88 -0.55
CA PHE A 77 -5.31 -7.75 -1.35
C PHE A 77 -4.86 -9.08 -1.93
N SER A 78 -4.09 -9.00 -3.01
CA SER A 78 -3.28 -10.07 -3.54
C SER A 78 -1.83 -9.61 -3.65
N LYS A 79 -0.90 -10.58 -3.64
CA LYS A 79 0.52 -10.32 -3.82
C LYS A 79 1.13 -11.21 -4.88
N GLU A 80 2.04 -10.65 -5.66
CA GLU A 80 2.79 -11.34 -6.71
C GLU A 80 4.29 -11.21 -6.45
N ILE A 81 5.03 -12.30 -6.69
CA ILE A 81 6.49 -12.30 -6.60
C ILE A 81 7.04 -12.08 -8.00
N VAL A 82 7.80 -11.00 -8.16
CA VAL A 82 8.29 -10.52 -9.46
C VAL A 82 9.82 -10.46 -9.43
N CYS A 83 10.44 -10.88 -10.53
CA CYS A 83 11.85 -10.64 -10.79
C CYS A 83 12.02 -9.29 -11.49
N VAL A 84 12.61 -8.33 -10.80
CA VAL A 84 13.10 -7.09 -11.40
C VAL A 84 14.59 -7.29 -11.69
N PRO A 85 15.04 -7.34 -12.97
CA PRO A 85 16.39 -7.78 -13.30
C PRO A 85 17.52 -7.04 -12.57
N SER A 86 17.34 -5.73 -12.34
CA SER A 86 18.33 -4.88 -11.67
C SER A 86 18.31 -4.98 -10.14
N TYR A 87 17.27 -5.55 -9.53
CA TYR A 87 17.19 -5.68 -8.07
C TYR A 87 18.07 -6.83 -7.55
N LEU A 88 18.41 -7.79 -8.40
CA LEU A 88 19.21 -8.98 -8.04
C LEU A 88 18.61 -9.82 -6.90
N GLU A 89 17.33 -9.62 -6.62
CA GLU A 89 16.51 -10.35 -5.65
C GLU A 89 15.04 -10.34 -6.09
N LEU A 90 14.23 -11.23 -5.53
CA LEU A 90 12.79 -11.32 -5.83
C LEU A 90 11.99 -10.36 -4.95
N TRP A 91 11.06 -9.63 -5.56
CA TRP A 91 10.27 -8.61 -4.89
C TRP A 91 8.78 -8.93 -4.88
N VAL A 92 8.10 -8.53 -3.81
CA VAL A 92 6.66 -8.67 -3.66
C VAL A 92 5.97 -7.39 -4.12
N PHE A 93 4.96 -7.52 -4.98
CA PHE A 93 4.09 -6.43 -5.41
C PHE A 93 2.66 -6.69 -4.91
N TYR A 94 1.99 -5.64 -4.45
CA TYR A 94 0.63 -5.72 -3.91
C TYR A 94 -0.38 -5.09 -4.85
N THR A 95 -1.52 -5.77 -4.99
CA THR A 95 -2.76 -5.20 -5.51
C THR A 95 -3.77 -5.16 -4.36
N VAL A 96 -4.31 -3.98 -4.04
CA VAL A 96 -5.25 -3.77 -2.92
C VAL A 96 -6.55 -3.19 -3.48
N TRP A 97 -7.70 -3.65 -2.98
CA TRP A 97 -9.01 -3.11 -3.35
C TRP A 97 -9.94 -3.04 -2.13
N LYS A 98 -10.94 -2.15 -2.21
CA LYS A 98 -11.96 -2.02 -1.16
C LYS A 98 -12.83 -3.26 -1.15
N LYS A 99 -13.08 -3.82 0.03
CA LYS A 99 -14.00 -4.93 0.18
C LYS A 99 -15.42 -4.45 -0.14
N THR A 100 -16.12 -5.16 -1.01
CA THR A 100 -17.52 -4.87 -1.31
C THR A 100 -18.37 -5.18 -0.08
N LYS A 101 -19.27 -4.26 0.29
CA LYS A 101 -20.29 -4.60 1.28
C LYS A 101 -21.21 -5.68 0.68
N PRO A 102 -21.57 -6.73 1.44
CA PRO A 102 -22.53 -7.71 1.00
C PRO A 102 -23.91 -7.08 0.70
#